data_AF-A0AAU0QB44-F1
#
_entry.id   AF-A0AAU0QB44-F1
#
_cell.length_a   1.000
_cell.length_b   1.000
_cell.length_c   1.000
_cell.angle_alpha   90.00
_cell.angle_beta   90.00
_cell.angle_gamma   90.00
#
_symmetry.space_group_name_H-M   'P 1'
#
loop_
_entity.id
_entity.type
_entity.pdbx_description
1 polymer ?
#
loop_
_entity_poly.entity_id
_entity_poly.type
_entity_poly.pdbx_seq_one_letter_code
_entity_poly.pdbx_strand_id
1 'polypeptide(L)'
;MNEQYRNLVLMRHAKSAYPDGIADHDRPLAPRGIREAGLAGGWLRANLPAVDAVLCSTATRARQTLAHTGIDAPARYAERLYGAAPGTVIEEINRVGDNVTTLLVVGHEPTTSALAIVLASISGTDAAVAERISEKFPTSGIAVLRVAGHWADVEPGCAALVGFHVPR
;
A
#
# COMPACT_ATOMS: atom_id res chain seq x y z
N MET A 1 -17.61 -23.83 -1.94
CA MET A 1 -16.91 -23.16 -0.83
C MET A 1 -16.67 -21.73 -1.27
N ASN A 2 -17.22 -20.74 -0.58
CA ASN A 2 -16.83 -19.35 -0.85
C ASN A 2 -15.38 -19.22 -0.38
N GLU A 3 -14.44 -19.06 -1.30
CA GLU A 3 -13.07 -18.72 -0.94
C GLU A 3 -13.09 -17.39 -0.17
N GLN A 4 -12.62 -17.44 1.07
CA GLN A 4 -12.50 -16.26 1.91
C GLN A 4 -11.21 -15.55 1.52
N TYR A 5 -11.33 -14.43 0.81
CA TYR A 5 -10.20 -13.61 0.41
C TYR A 5 -9.92 -12.51 1.43
N ARG A 6 -8.65 -12.15 1.55
CA ARG A 6 -8.15 -10.99 2.28
C ARG A 6 -7.80 -9.87 1.30
N ASN A 7 -8.03 -8.62 1.70
CA ASN A 7 -7.73 -7.45 0.89
C ASN A 7 -6.37 -6.90 1.26
N LEU A 8 -5.41 -6.94 0.34
CA LEU A 8 -4.13 -6.26 0.47
C LEU A 8 -4.17 -4.96 -0.32
N VAL A 9 -4.01 -3.85 0.37
CA VAL A 9 -4.02 -2.51 -0.21
C VAL A 9 -2.60 -1.95 -0.15
N LEU A 10 -2.02 -1.68 -1.31
CA LEU A 10 -0.67 -1.10 -1.41
C LEU A 10 -0.80 0.37 -1.79
N MET A 11 -0.31 1.26 -0.93
CA MET A 11 -0.35 2.69 -1.15
C MET A 11 1.07 3.27 -1.15
N ARG A 12 1.44 3.95 -2.24
CA ARG A 12 2.65 4.78 -2.24
C ARG A 12 2.37 6.04 -1.42
N HIS A 13 3.34 6.47 -0.59
CA HIS A 13 3.24 7.74 0.11
C HIS A 13 2.86 8.92 -0.82
N ALA A 14 2.17 9.91 -0.27
CA ALA A 14 1.76 11.11 -0.99
C ALA A 14 2.94 12.03 -1.30
N LYS A 15 2.72 13.05 -2.14
CA LYS A 15 3.79 13.92 -2.61
C LYS A 15 4.52 14.60 -1.45
N SER A 16 5.82 14.35 -1.33
CA SER A 16 6.71 14.97 -0.35
C SER A 16 7.28 16.31 -0.83
N ALA A 17 7.60 17.17 0.14
CA ALA A 17 8.37 18.39 -0.05
C ALA A 17 9.88 18.09 -0.07
N TYR A 18 10.66 19.12 -0.38
CA TYR A 18 12.13 19.10 -0.38
C TYR A 18 12.65 20.38 0.29
N PRO A 19 12.43 20.55 1.61
CA PRO A 19 13.05 21.65 2.35
C PRO A 19 14.57 21.46 2.44
N ASP A 20 15.31 22.56 2.38
CA ASP A 20 16.77 22.54 2.47
C ASP A 20 17.24 22.04 3.85
N GLY A 21 18.31 21.25 3.87
CA GLY A 21 18.95 20.76 5.10
C GLY A 21 18.21 19.62 5.82
N ILE A 22 17.13 19.09 5.26
CA ILE A 22 16.38 17.96 5.85
C ILE A 22 16.80 16.63 5.22
N ALA A 23 17.10 15.64 6.08
CA ALA A 23 17.43 14.27 5.65
C ALA A 23 16.25 13.63 4.90
N ASP A 24 16.51 12.72 3.95
CA ASP A 24 15.43 12.19 3.09
C ASP A 24 14.29 11.57 3.90
N HIS A 25 14.62 10.79 4.93
CA HIS A 25 13.66 10.11 5.79
C HIS A 25 12.70 11.09 6.48
N ASP A 26 13.21 12.26 6.86
CA ASP A 26 12.49 13.29 7.59
C ASP A 26 11.69 14.25 6.69
N ARG A 27 11.80 14.10 5.36
CA ARG A 27 11.09 14.97 4.42
C ARG A 27 9.57 14.90 4.65
N PRO A 28 8.90 16.04 4.87
CA PRO A 28 7.47 16.09 5.10
C PRO A 28 6.69 16.00 3.78
N LEU A 29 5.37 15.89 3.88
CA LEU A 29 4.46 16.09 2.75
C LEU A 29 4.50 17.54 2.26
N ALA A 30 4.35 17.69 0.95
CA ALA A 30 4.02 18.98 0.36
C ALA A 30 2.52 19.27 0.57
N PRO A 31 2.07 20.55 0.47
CA PRO A 31 0.64 20.89 0.58
C PRO A 31 -0.25 20.08 -0.37
N ARG A 32 0.23 19.81 -1.59
CA ARG A 32 -0.44 18.92 -2.55
C ARG A 32 -0.55 17.48 -2.01
N GLY A 33 0.50 16.96 -1.39
CA GLY A 33 0.50 15.61 -0.83
C GLY A 33 -0.48 15.44 0.32
N ILE A 34 -0.64 16.47 1.17
CA ILE A 34 -1.66 16.48 2.23
C ILE A 34 -3.06 16.31 1.64
N ARG A 35 -3.39 17.09 0.60
CA ARG A 35 -4.69 16.97 -0.11
C ARG A 35 -4.86 15.59 -0.75
N GLU A 36 -3.86 15.12 -1.49
CA GLU A 36 -3.92 13.82 -2.18
C GLU A 36 -4.06 12.65 -1.20
N ALA A 37 -3.43 12.72 -0.02
CA ALA A 37 -3.59 11.72 1.03
C ALA A 37 -5.03 11.68 1.58
N GLY A 38 -5.65 12.85 1.78
CA GLY A 38 -7.06 12.95 2.17
C GLY A 38 -8.02 12.36 1.13
N LEU A 39 -7.77 12.62 -0.16
CA LEU A 39 -8.55 12.04 -1.25
C LEU A 39 -8.38 10.52 -1.33
N ALA A 40 -7.14 10.01 -1.17
CA ALA A 40 -6.87 8.58 -1.06
C ALA A 40 -7.68 7.95 0.08
N GLY A 41 -7.63 8.54 1.28
CA GLY A 41 -8.39 8.05 2.43
C GLY A 41 -9.90 8.05 2.22
N GLY A 42 -10.43 9.11 1.60
CA GLY A 42 -11.85 9.17 1.20
C GLY A 42 -12.22 8.05 0.25
N TRP A 43 -11.40 7.80 -0.77
CA TRP A 43 -11.60 6.70 -1.72
C TRP A 43 -11.55 5.33 -1.02
N LEU A 44 -10.56 5.09 -0.16
CA LEU A 44 -10.42 3.82 0.59
C LEU A 44 -11.68 3.51 1.40
N ARG A 45 -12.17 4.46 2.19
CA ARG A 45 -13.39 4.29 3.01
C ARG A 45 -14.66 4.08 2.18
N ALA A 46 -14.73 4.66 0.99
CA ALA A 46 -15.91 4.59 0.13
C ALA A 46 -15.97 3.31 -0.74
N ASN A 47 -14.82 2.69 -1.03
CA ASN A 47 -14.73 1.64 -2.05
C ASN A 47 -14.24 0.29 -1.52
N LEU A 48 -13.67 0.24 -0.31
CA LEU A 48 -13.14 -0.99 0.27
C LEU A 48 -13.80 -1.27 1.63
N PRO A 49 -13.76 -2.54 2.10
CA PRO A 49 -14.02 -2.84 3.50
C PRO A 49 -13.12 -2.01 4.42
N ALA A 50 -13.54 -1.86 5.68
CA ALA A 50 -12.74 -1.18 6.69
C ALA A 50 -11.33 -1.78 6.77
N VAL A 51 -10.32 -0.91 6.87
CA VAL A 51 -8.94 -1.34 7.08
C VAL A 51 -8.81 -1.83 8.52
N ASP A 52 -8.38 -3.07 8.73
CA ASP A 52 -8.26 -3.66 10.06
C ASP A 52 -6.87 -3.43 10.65
N ALA A 53 -5.84 -3.30 9.81
CA ALA A 53 -4.47 -3.04 10.22
C ALA A 53 -3.67 -2.28 9.16
N VAL A 54 -2.63 -1.58 9.60
CA VAL A 54 -1.72 -0.84 8.73
C VAL A 54 -0.27 -1.24 8.97
N LEU A 55 0.47 -1.49 7.90
CA LEU A 55 1.93 -1.47 7.88
C LEU A 55 2.39 -0.16 7.25
N CYS A 56 3.22 0.61 7.95
CA CYS A 56 3.64 1.92 7.47
C CYS A 56 5.16 2.08 7.60
N SER A 57 5.80 2.58 6.54
CA SER A 57 7.18 3.04 6.66
C SER A 57 7.30 4.14 7.72
N THR A 58 8.41 4.12 8.45
CA THR A 58 8.75 5.11 9.47
C THR A 58 9.07 6.49 8.92
N ALA A 59 9.33 6.65 7.61
CA ALA A 59 9.62 7.95 7.01
C ALA A 59 8.49 8.95 7.23
N THR A 60 8.83 10.21 7.50
CA THR A 60 7.88 11.27 7.87
C THR A 60 6.75 11.41 6.85
N ARG A 61 7.07 11.44 5.55
CA ARG A 61 6.07 11.46 4.46
C ARG A 61 5.10 10.28 4.47
N ALA A 62 5.54 9.07 4.83
CA ALA A 62 4.67 7.90 4.87
C ALA A 62 3.72 7.97 6.07
N ARG A 63 4.24 8.32 7.25
CA ARG A 63 3.43 8.54 8.46
C ARG A 63 2.40 9.65 8.27
N GLN A 64 2.82 10.78 7.70
CA GLN A 64 1.92 11.89 7.40
C GLN A 64 0.88 11.50 6.34
N THR A 65 1.26 10.70 5.34
CA THR A 65 0.27 10.17 4.36
C THR A 65 -0.81 9.39 5.08
N LEU A 66 -0.42 8.43 5.93
CA LEU A 66 -1.37 7.65 6.73
C LEU A 66 -2.27 8.55 7.58
N ALA A 67 -1.69 9.47 8.35
CA ALA A 67 -2.44 10.38 9.21
C ALA A 67 -3.48 11.19 8.42
N HIS A 68 -3.13 11.68 7.23
CA HIS A 68 -4.03 12.45 6.39
C HIS A 68 -5.06 11.61 5.65
N THR A 69 -4.89 10.28 5.56
CA THR A 69 -5.96 9.43 5.03
C THR A 69 -7.19 9.46 5.94
N GLY A 70 -7.02 9.59 7.26
CA GLY A 70 -8.11 9.44 8.23
C GLY A 70 -8.58 8.00 8.40
N ILE A 71 -7.74 7.01 8.05
CA ILE A 71 -7.96 5.61 8.41
C ILE A 71 -7.67 5.44 9.90
N ASP A 72 -8.66 4.92 10.63
CA ASP A 72 -8.57 4.62 12.05
C ASP A 72 -8.40 3.11 12.25
N ALA A 73 -7.15 2.66 12.25
CA ALA A 73 -6.78 1.26 12.42
C ALA A 73 -5.41 1.15 13.10
N PRO A 74 -5.15 0.07 13.86
CA PRO A 74 -3.83 -0.17 14.45
C PRO A 74 -2.72 -0.15 13.40
N ALA A 75 -1.74 0.73 13.59
CA ALA A 75 -0.60 0.89 12.69
C ALA A 75 0.69 0.36 13.30
N ARG A 76 1.36 -0.53 12.57
CA ARG A 76 2.71 -0.99 12.88
C ARG A 76 3.70 -0.26 11.97
N TYR A 77 4.57 0.54 12.58
CA TYR A 77 5.62 1.25 11.86
C TYR A 77 6.88 0.37 11.75
N ALA A 78 7.44 0.27 10.56
CA ALA A 78 8.61 -0.57 10.29
C ALA A 78 9.66 0.18 9.45
N GLU A 79 10.86 0.34 9.99
CA GLU A 79 11.99 1.00 9.31
C GLU A 79 12.37 0.26 8.03
N ARG A 80 12.35 -1.08 8.07
CA ARG A 80 12.64 -1.95 6.93
C ARG A 80 11.69 -1.81 5.72
N LEU A 81 10.61 -1.03 5.84
CA LEU A 81 9.76 -0.67 4.69
C LEU A 81 10.30 0.53 3.91
N TYR A 82 11.25 1.28 4.47
CA TYR A 82 11.96 2.36 3.79
C TYR A 82 13.07 1.80 2.90
N GLY A 83 12.96 2.00 1.57
CA GLY A 83 13.94 1.47 0.62
C GLY A 83 13.94 -0.06 0.48
N ALA A 84 12.84 -0.73 0.86
CA ALA A 84 12.73 -2.17 0.91
C ALA A 84 12.70 -2.82 -0.49
N ALA A 85 13.14 -4.07 -0.61
CA ALA A 85 12.77 -4.91 -1.75
C ALA A 85 11.38 -5.53 -1.54
N PRO A 86 10.66 -5.98 -2.59
CA PRO A 86 9.36 -6.63 -2.45
C PRO A 86 9.36 -7.79 -1.44
N GLY A 87 10.38 -8.65 -1.44
CA GLY A 87 10.51 -9.75 -0.49
C GLY A 87 10.54 -9.28 0.98
N THR A 88 11.21 -8.17 1.26
CA THR A 88 11.22 -7.56 2.60
C THR A 88 9.82 -7.10 3.02
N VAL A 89 8.98 -6.63 2.09
CA VAL A 89 7.59 -6.25 2.39
C VAL A 89 6.71 -7.49 2.58
N ILE A 90 6.91 -8.53 1.77
CA ILE A 90 6.22 -9.83 1.92
C ILE A 90 6.45 -10.41 3.31
N GLU A 91 7.70 -10.45 3.78
CA GLU A 91 8.03 -10.92 5.14
C GLU A 91 7.34 -10.10 6.25
N GLU A 92 7.03 -8.82 6.02
CA GLU A 92 6.30 -7.98 6.97
C GLU A 92 4.79 -8.23 6.92
N ILE A 93 4.26 -8.53 5.73
CA ILE A 93 2.89 -8.97 5.51
C ILE A 93 2.67 -10.34 6.16
N ASN A 94 3.61 -11.29 6.02
CA ASN A 94 3.50 -12.63 6.60
C ASN A 94 3.42 -12.66 8.13
N ARG A 95 3.78 -11.56 8.80
CA ARG A 95 3.68 -11.42 10.27
C ARG A 95 2.31 -10.94 10.74
N VAL A 96 1.40 -10.62 9.82
CA VAL A 96 0.07 -10.12 10.14
C VAL A 96 -0.84 -11.29 10.54
N GLY A 97 -1.59 -11.14 11.63
CA GLY A 97 -2.50 -12.16 12.12
C GLY A 97 -3.73 -12.32 11.22
N ASP A 98 -4.28 -13.53 11.16
CA ASP A 98 -5.42 -13.85 10.30
C ASP A 98 -6.76 -13.24 10.70
N ASN A 99 -6.81 -12.58 11.86
CA ASN A 99 -7.92 -11.73 12.28
C ASN A 99 -8.00 -10.43 11.46
N VAL A 100 -6.98 -10.08 10.67
CA VAL A 100 -6.97 -8.94 9.74
C VAL A 100 -7.52 -9.41 8.39
N THR A 101 -8.63 -8.81 7.95
CA THR A 101 -9.23 -9.08 6.64
C THR A 101 -8.73 -8.08 5.59
N THR A 102 -8.51 -6.82 5.97
CA THR A 102 -8.02 -5.76 5.09
C THR A 102 -6.76 -5.13 5.67
N LEU A 103 -5.64 -5.29 4.96
CA LEU A 103 -4.33 -4.75 5.32
C LEU A 103 -3.95 -3.60 4.40
N LEU A 104 -3.65 -2.42 4.96
CA LEU A 104 -3.06 -1.31 4.21
C LEU A 104 -1.55 -1.27 4.42
N VAL A 105 -0.77 -1.22 3.34
CA VAL A 105 0.67 -1.01 3.36
C VAL A 105 0.99 0.36 2.77
N VAL A 106 1.54 1.27 3.57
CA VAL A 106 1.98 2.60 3.12
C VAL A 106 3.50 2.60 2.97
N GLY A 107 3.96 2.65 1.72
CA GLY A 107 5.36 2.45 1.34
C GLY A 107 5.88 3.44 0.31
N HIS A 108 6.92 3.01 -0.42
CA HIS A 108 7.70 3.84 -1.35
C HIS A 108 7.76 3.20 -2.74
N GLU A 109 8.08 4.03 -3.73
CA GLU A 109 8.51 3.54 -5.05
C GLU A 109 10.02 3.34 -5.07
N PRO A 110 10.55 2.38 -5.85
CA PRO A 110 9.84 1.51 -6.80
C PRO A 110 9.19 0.26 -6.19
N THR A 111 9.31 0.07 -4.87
CA THR A 111 8.88 -1.16 -4.20
C THR A 111 7.38 -1.42 -4.28
N THR A 112 6.54 -0.38 -4.23
CA THR A 112 5.08 -0.54 -4.17
C THR A 112 4.53 -1.12 -5.47
N SER A 113 4.94 -0.56 -6.62
CA SER A 113 4.58 -1.07 -7.95
C SER A 113 5.16 -2.45 -8.19
N ALA A 114 6.45 -2.66 -7.89
CA ALA A 114 7.09 -3.95 -8.04
C ALA A 114 6.41 -5.03 -7.20
N LEU A 115 6.04 -4.74 -5.95
CA LEU A 115 5.32 -5.67 -5.08
C LEU A 115 3.94 -6.03 -5.64
N ALA A 116 3.19 -5.04 -6.16
CA ALA A 116 1.88 -5.29 -6.77
C ALA A 116 1.97 -6.27 -7.94
N ILE A 117 3.00 -6.13 -8.78
CA ILE A 117 3.24 -7.02 -9.93
C ILE A 117 3.79 -8.38 -9.50
N VAL A 118 4.73 -8.42 -8.55
CA VAL A 118 5.31 -9.68 -8.04
C VAL A 118 4.26 -10.57 -7.39
N LEU A 119 3.30 -10.00 -6.67
CA LEU A 119 2.21 -10.76 -6.05
C LEU A 119 1.12 -11.17 -7.03
N ALA A 120 1.00 -10.52 -8.19
CA ALA A 120 -0.06 -10.76 -9.15
C ALA A 120 -0.01 -12.18 -9.73
N SER A 121 -1.05 -12.97 -9.46
CA SER A 121 -1.27 -14.29 -10.06
C SER A 121 -1.67 -14.16 -11.52
N ILE A 122 -1.42 -15.21 -12.32
CA ILE A 122 -1.90 -15.29 -13.71
C ILE A 122 -3.43 -15.34 -13.74
N SER A 123 -4.04 -16.07 -12.80
CA SER A 123 -5.49 -16.21 -12.69
C SER A 123 -6.08 -15.12 -11.80
N GLY A 124 -7.07 -14.38 -12.30
CA GLY A 124 -7.82 -13.39 -11.52
C GLY A 124 -7.24 -11.97 -11.52
N THR A 125 -6.00 -11.76 -11.97
CA THR A 125 -5.43 -10.43 -12.18
C THR A 125 -6.05 -9.75 -13.39
N ASP A 126 -6.41 -8.49 -13.23
CA ASP A 126 -6.80 -7.62 -14.34
C ASP A 126 -5.54 -7.14 -15.08
N ALA A 127 -5.36 -7.61 -16.33
CA ALA A 127 -4.21 -7.29 -17.15
C ALA A 127 -4.07 -5.79 -17.44
N ALA A 128 -5.19 -5.07 -17.61
CA ALA A 128 -5.16 -3.62 -17.84
C ALA A 128 -4.75 -2.85 -16.58
N VAL A 129 -5.11 -3.37 -15.40
CA VAL A 129 -4.61 -2.83 -14.12
C VAL A 129 -3.10 -3.04 -13.99
N ALA A 130 -2.60 -4.23 -14.30
CA ALA A 130 -1.18 -4.55 -14.26
C ALA A 130 -0.37 -3.68 -15.24
N GLU A 131 -0.88 -3.47 -16.46
CA GLU A 131 -0.28 -2.58 -17.46
C GLU A 131 -0.15 -1.15 -16.94
N ARG A 132 -1.25 -0.57 -16.43
CA ARG A 132 -1.26 0.79 -15.86
C ARG A 132 -0.27 0.96 -14.69
N ILE A 133 -0.15 -0.05 -13.83
CA ILE A 133 0.84 -0.03 -12.73
C ILE A 133 2.27 -0.05 -13.29
N SER A 134 2.52 -0.88 -14.30
CA SER A 134 3.83 -1.02 -14.95
C SER A 134 4.24 0.25 -15.71
N GLU A 135 3.28 0.97 -16.27
CA GLU A 135 3.51 2.30 -16.87
C GLU A 135 3.91 3.33 -15.81
N LYS A 136 3.14 3.45 -14.73
CA LYS A 136 3.40 4.45 -13.67
C LYS A 136 2.62 4.21 -12.39
N PHE A 137 3.33 4.26 -11.27
CA PHE A 137 2.74 4.32 -9.92
C PHE A 137 2.99 5.69 -9.24
N PRO A 138 2.11 6.69 -9.40
CA PRO A 138 2.30 8.03 -8.85
C PRO A 138 2.12 8.08 -7.33
N THR A 139 2.51 9.21 -6.73
CA THR A 139 2.26 9.49 -5.30
C THR A 139 0.78 9.36 -4.96
N SER A 140 0.48 8.80 -3.77
CA SER A 140 -0.87 8.45 -3.32
C SER A 140 -1.58 7.39 -4.17
N GLY A 141 -0.92 6.77 -5.16
CA GLY A 141 -1.47 5.65 -5.91
C GLY A 141 -1.80 4.48 -4.98
N ILE A 142 -2.88 3.76 -5.31
CA ILE A 142 -3.42 2.64 -4.52
C ILE A 142 -3.60 1.45 -5.46
N ALA A 143 -2.93 0.33 -5.18
CA ALA A 143 -3.24 -0.96 -5.77
C ALA A 143 -4.03 -1.82 -4.77
N VAL A 144 -4.99 -2.58 -5.28
CA VAL A 144 -5.84 -3.48 -4.50
C VAL A 144 -5.64 -4.90 -5.00
N LEU A 145 -5.22 -5.78 -4.10
CA LEU A 145 -5.03 -7.20 -4.36
C LEU A 145 -5.95 -8.04 -3.46
N ARG A 146 -6.41 -9.17 -3.97
CA ARG A 146 -7.11 -10.20 -3.21
C ARG A 146 -6.18 -11.38 -2.98
N VAL A 147 -5.90 -11.67 -1.73
CA VAL A 147 -5.06 -12.79 -1.29
C VAL A 147 -5.97 -13.92 -0.85
N ALA A 148 -5.77 -15.13 -1.40
CA ALA A 148 -6.42 -16.33 -0.90
C ALA A 148 -5.62 -16.91 0.27
N GLY A 149 -6.29 -17.51 1.25
CA GLY A 149 -5.60 -18.14 2.38
C GLY A 149 -4.97 -17.12 3.34
N HIS A 150 -3.94 -17.54 4.07
CA HIS A 150 -3.40 -16.82 5.23
C HIS A 150 -2.36 -15.76 4.83
N TRP A 151 -2.20 -14.74 5.68
CA TRP A 151 -1.14 -13.74 5.47
C TRP A 151 0.25 -14.38 5.49
N ALA A 152 0.45 -15.40 6.34
CA ALA A 152 1.69 -16.14 6.48
C ALA A 152 2.17 -16.84 5.19
N ASP A 153 1.23 -17.12 4.27
CA ASP A 153 1.48 -17.83 3.02
C ASP A 153 1.61 -16.88 1.81
N VAL A 154 1.59 -15.54 2.03
CA VAL A 154 1.78 -14.59 0.93
C VAL A 154 3.16 -14.77 0.33
N GLU A 155 3.18 -15.04 -0.97
CA GLU A 155 4.37 -15.26 -1.79
C GLU A 155 4.14 -14.71 -3.21
N PRO A 156 5.18 -14.61 -4.06
CA PRO A 156 5.01 -14.18 -5.44
C PRO A 156 3.92 -14.98 -6.19
N GLY A 157 3.08 -14.28 -6.95
CA GLY A 157 2.02 -14.89 -7.76
C GLY A 157 0.82 -15.44 -6.99
N CYS A 158 0.67 -15.12 -5.70
CA CYS A 158 -0.40 -15.68 -4.85
C CYS A 158 -1.69 -14.83 -4.79
N ALA A 159 -1.72 -13.64 -5.42
CA ALA A 159 -2.80 -12.68 -5.23
C ALA A 159 -3.37 -12.16 -6.55
N ALA A 160 -4.69 -12.03 -6.63
CA ALA A 160 -5.33 -11.39 -7.78
C ALA A 160 -5.22 -9.87 -7.65
N LEU A 161 -4.56 -9.19 -8.60
CA LEU A 161 -4.52 -7.73 -8.67
C LEU A 161 -5.81 -7.23 -9.35
N VAL A 162 -6.69 -6.58 -8.58
CA VAL A 162 -8.08 -6.29 -8.98
C VAL A 162 -8.41 -4.81 -9.09
N GLY A 163 -7.49 -3.91 -8.73
CA GLY A 163 -7.76 -2.48 -8.81
C GLY A 163 -6.51 -1.62 -8.73
N PHE A 164 -6.57 -0.48 -9.41
CA PHE A 164 -5.58 0.58 -9.31
C PHE A 164 -6.23 1.96 -9.41
N HIS A 165 -6.06 2.74 -8.36
CA HIS A 165 -6.63 4.07 -8.22
C HIS A 165 -5.52 5.11 -7.99
N VAL A 166 -5.68 6.28 -8.63
CA VAL A 166 -4.83 7.44 -8.41
C VAL A 166 -5.75 8.59 -7.98
N PRO A 167 -5.70 9.02 -6.71
CA PRO A 167 -6.49 10.14 -6.24
C PRO A 167 -6.10 11.42 -6.99
N ARG A 168 -7.07 12.22 -7.42
CA ARG A 168 -6.86 13.50 -8.10
C ARG A 168 -7.69 14.61 -7.47
#